data_AF-A0A645B4D1-F1
#
_entry.id   AF-A0A645B4D1-F1
#
_cell.length_a   1.000
_cell.length_b   1.000
_cell.length_c   1.000
_cell.angle_alpha   90.00
_cell.angle_beta   90.00
_cell.angle_gamma   90.00
#
_symmetry.space_group_name_H-M   'P 1'
#
loop_
_entity.id
_entity.type
_entity.pdbx_description
1 polymer ?
#
loop_
_entity_poly.entity_id
_entity_poly.type
_entity_poly.pdbx_seq_one_letter_code
_entity_poly.pdbx_strand_id
1 'polypeptide(L)'
;MIPYVHSEKMSMGSTDVGDVSYQTPTAQLTAATYPIGSPGHSWQNVALGKSSIAHKGMLTAAKVLAGTAIDLYEDPKLLVEIKNEFKEKTKDGYFCPIEKDAEPIAV
;
A
#
# COMPACT_ATOMS: atom_id res chain seq x y z
N MET A 1 20.05 11.05 -8.79
CA MET A 1 18.96 10.56 -7.91
C MET A 1 17.94 11.68 -7.85
N ILE A 2 16.68 11.45 -8.26
CA ILE A 2 15.64 12.48 -8.12
C ILE A 2 15.35 12.61 -6.61
N PRO A 3 15.32 13.83 -6.04
CA PRO A 3 15.01 13.99 -4.63
C PRO A 3 13.59 13.47 -4.35
N TYR A 4 13.41 12.79 -3.22
CA TYR A 4 12.07 12.45 -2.75
C TYR A 4 11.32 13.74 -2.43
N VAL A 5 10.24 13.99 -3.16
CA VAL A 5 9.34 15.12 -2.92
C VAL A 5 8.05 14.55 -2.35
N HIS A 6 7.72 14.92 -1.12
CA HIS A 6 6.44 14.56 -0.52
C HIS A 6 5.30 15.17 -1.34
N SER A 7 4.29 14.37 -1.64
CA SER A 7 3.09 14.80 -2.35
C SER A 7 1.87 14.22 -1.68
N GLU A 8 0.84 15.04 -1.50
CA GLU A 8 -0.48 14.61 -1.05
C GLU A 8 -1.37 14.17 -2.24
N LYS A 9 -0.84 14.18 -3.47
CA LYS A 9 -1.59 13.69 -4.63
C LYS A 9 -1.81 12.19 -4.51
N MET A 10 -3.06 11.78 -4.62
CA MET A 10 -3.41 10.36 -4.66
C MET A 10 -2.86 9.70 -5.93
N SER A 11 -2.19 8.56 -5.74
CA SER A 11 -1.88 7.64 -6.83
C SER A 11 -3.06 6.69 -7.00
N MET A 12 -3.65 6.67 -8.19
CA MET A 12 -4.77 5.78 -8.48
C MET A 12 -4.27 4.34 -8.67
N GLY A 13 -4.92 3.41 -8.00
CA GLY A 13 -4.68 1.97 -8.13
C GLY A 13 -5.97 1.19 -7.95
N SER A 14 -5.95 -0.10 -8.27
CA SER A 14 -7.07 -1.02 -8.05
C SER A 14 -6.57 -2.19 -7.22
N THR A 15 -7.01 -2.24 -5.96
CA THR A 15 -6.65 -3.27 -4.98
C THR A 15 -7.75 -3.37 -3.94
N ASP A 16 -8.01 -4.60 -3.49
CA ASP A 16 -8.84 -4.95 -2.35
C ASP A 16 -8.41 -4.28 -1.02
N VAL A 17 -7.14 -3.89 -0.90
CA VAL A 17 -6.62 -3.12 0.23
C VAL A 17 -7.36 -1.80 0.42
N GLY A 18 -7.95 -1.24 -0.64
CA GLY A 18 -8.82 -0.06 -0.53
C GLY A 18 -9.99 -0.29 0.41
N ASP A 19 -10.66 -1.43 0.31
CA ASP A 19 -11.80 -1.77 1.17
C ASP A 19 -11.35 -2.05 2.61
N VAL A 20 -10.22 -2.76 2.77
CA VAL A 20 -9.61 -3.01 4.08
C VAL A 20 -9.24 -1.69 4.77
N SER A 21 -8.79 -0.70 4.00
CA SER A 21 -8.40 0.62 4.51
C SER A 21 -9.55 1.44 5.09
N TYR A 22 -10.81 1.03 4.89
CA TYR A 22 -11.97 1.59 5.60
C TYR A 22 -12.35 0.84 6.88
N GLN A 23 -11.78 -0.34 7.13
CA GLN A 23 -12.07 -1.17 8.31
C GLN A 23 -11.01 -1.04 9.40
N THR A 24 -9.76 -0.78 9.02
CA THR A 24 -8.63 -0.67 9.94
C THR A 24 -7.60 0.35 9.46
N PRO A 25 -6.87 1.03 10.37
CA PRO A 25 -5.71 1.81 9.99
C PRO A 25 -4.79 1.00 9.06
N THR A 26 -4.50 1.55 7.89
CA THR A 26 -3.78 0.85 6.82
C THR A 26 -2.72 1.77 6.24
N ALA A 27 -1.50 1.24 6.10
CA ALA A 27 -0.40 1.91 5.43
C ALA A 27 0.15 1.00 4.33
N GLN A 28 0.64 1.61 3.25
CA GLN A 28 1.28 0.91 2.13
C GLN A 28 2.60 1.60 1.81
N LEU A 29 3.56 0.86 1.26
CA LEU A 29 4.81 1.40 0.77
C LEU A 29 5.14 0.87 -0.62
N THR A 30 5.91 1.63 -1.37
CA THR A 30 6.52 1.19 -2.63
C THR A 30 8.03 1.15 -2.45
N ALA A 31 8.65 0.02 -2.80
CA ALA A 31 10.10 -0.14 -2.83
C ALA A 31 10.58 -0.37 -4.27
N ALA A 32 11.80 0.06 -4.57
CA ALA A 32 12.42 -0.12 -5.88
C ALA A 32 12.78 -1.60 -6.12
N THR A 33 11.87 -2.34 -6.76
CA THR A 33 12.04 -3.78 -7.09
C THR A 33 12.28 -4.01 -8.59
N TYR A 34 12.12 -2.99 -9.42
CA TYR A 34 12.40 -3.02 -10.85
C TYR A 34 13.01 -1.68 -11.32
N PRO A 35 13.71 -1.66 -12.47
CA PRO A 35 14.33 -0.46 -13.04
C PRO A 35 13.29 0.62 -13.37
N ILE A 36 13.71 1.88 -13.21
CA ILE A 36 12.93 3.05 -13.60
C ILE A 36 12.50 2.96 -15.08
N GLY A 37 11.26 3.36 -15.35
CA GLY A 37 10.69 3.35 -16.71
C GLY A 37 10.06 2.02 -17.13
N SER A 38 10.14 0.97 -16.31
CA SER A 38 9.45 -0.30 -16.59
C SER A 38 7.94 -0.14 -16.33
N PRO A 39 7.06 -0.36 -17.33
CA PRO A 39 5.61 -0.19 -17.13
C PRO A 39 5.03 -1.24 -16.19
N GLY A 40 4.02 -0.87 -15.40
CA GLY A 40 3.20 -1.85 -14.67
C GLY A 40 2.50 -2.82 -15.63
N HIS A 41 2.16 -4.01 -15.15
CA HIS A 41 1.47 -5.05 -15.95
C HIS A 41 2.19 -5.44 -17.25
N SER A 42 3.53 -5.48 -17.22
CA SER A 42 4.36 -5.71 -18.42
C SER A 42 5.27 -6.94 -18.31
N TRP A 43 5.66 -7.50 -19.46
CA TRP A 43 6.63 -8.61 -19.53
C TRP A 43 8.02 -8.20 -19.03
N GLN A 44 8.38 -6.92 -19.13
CA GLN A 44 9.61 -6.38 -18.57
C GLN A 44 9.67 -6.63 -17.05
N ASN A 45 8.57 -6.36 -16.33
CA ASN A 45 8.52 -6.62 -14.89
C ASN A 45 8.55 -8.13 -14.58
N VAL A 46 7.86 -8.95 -15.39
CA VAL A 46 7.90 -10.42 -15.25
C VAL A 46 9.32 -10.95 -15.37
N ALA A 47 10.05 -10.54 -16.41
CA ALA A 47 11.43 -10.98 -16.65
C ALA A 47 12.40 -10.60 -15.52
N LEU A 48 12.10 -9.53 -14.78
CA LEU A 48 12.97 -8.98 -13.74
C LEU A 48 12.63 -9.46 -12.32
N GLY A 49 11.53 -10.16 -12.12
CA GLY A 49 11.03 -10.55 -10.79
C GLY A 49 12.00 -11.40 -9.94
N LYS A 50 12.97 -12.07 -10.57
CA LYS A 50 14.02 -12.88 -9.90
C LYS A 50 15.40 -12.22 -9.89
N SER A 51 15.50 -10.99 -10.36
CA SER A 51 16.76 -10.25 -10.42
C SER A 51 17.25 -9.85 -9.02
N SER A 52 18.54 -9.49 -8.92
CA SER A 52 19.08 -9.00 -7.65
C SER A 52 18.40 -7.72 -7.15
N ILE A 53 17.91 -6.84 -8.04
CA ILE A 53 17.21 -5.61 -7.62
C ILE A 53 15.86 -5.94 -7.00
N ALA A 54 15.11 -6.90 -7.57
CA ALA A 54 13.83 -7.34 -7.04
C ALA A 54 13.97 -7.87 -5.61
N HIS A 55 14.90 -8.80 -5.37
CA HIS A 55 15.10 -9.36 -4.03
C HIS A 55 15.63 -8.33 -3.02
N LYS A 56 16.54 -7.43 -3.42
CA LYS A 56 17.03 -6.37 -2.53
C LYS A 56 15.92 -5.39 -2.18
N GLY A 57 15.11 -4.96 -3.15
CA GLY A 57 13.95 -4.10 -2.92
C GLY A 57 12.92 -4.76 -2.01
N MET A 58 12.62 -6.04 -2.23
CA MET A 58 11.72 -6.84 -1.39
C MET A 58 12.22 -6.90 0.06
N LEU A 59 13.50 -7.18 0.29
CA LEU A 59 14.09 -7.23 1.63
C LEU A 59 14.07 -5.85 2.31
N THR A 60 14.28 -4.76 1.57
CA THR A 60 14.12 -3.40 2.09
C THR A 60 12.68 -3.16 2.53
N ALA A 61 11.69 -3.52 1.69
CA ALA A 61 10.28 -3.38 2.05
C ALA A 61 9.92 -4.19 3.30
N ALA A 62 10.40 -5.43 3.40
CA ALA A 62 10.16 -6.29 4.55
C ALA A 62 10.74 -5.68 5.85
N LYS A 63 11.94 -5.09 5.79
CA LYS A 63 12.55 -4.40 6.94
C LYS A 63 11.76 -3.18 7.38
N VAL A 64 11.23 -2.39 6.43
CA VAL A 64 10.37 -1.24 6.75
C VAL A 64 9.09 -1.71 7.44
N LEU A 65 8.40 -2.72 6.89
CA LEU A 65 7.19 -3.27 7.49
C LEU A 65 7.43 -3.81 8.90
N ALA A 66 8.52 -4.56 9.09
CA ALA A 66 8.88 -5.10 10.39
C ALA A 66 9.24 -3.99 11.40
N GLY A 67 10.01 -2.99 10.97
CA GLY A 67 10.35 -1.83 11.79
C GLY A 67 9.10 -1.06 12.21
N THR A 68 8.19 -0.77 11.29
CA THR A 68 6.91 -0.12 11.61
C THR A 68 6.08 -0.93 12.60
N ALA A 69 6.03 -2.26 12.46
CA ALA A 69 5.33 -3.10 13.42
C ALA A 69 5.96 -3.05 14.82
N ILE A 70 7.29 -3.01 14.91
CA ILE A 70 8.02 -2.84 16.17
C ILE A 70 7.69 -1.47 16.78
N ASP A 71 7.78 -0.39 16.02
CA ASP A 71 7.48 0.97 16.49
C ASP A 71 6.06 1.05 17.08
N LEU A 72 5.08 0.45 16.39
CA LEU A 72 3.68 0.40 16.88
C LEU A 72 3.50 -0.46 18.13
N TYR A 73 4.32 -1.49 18.30
CA TYR A 73 4.28 -2.36 19.48
C TYR A 73 4.95 -1.70 20.69
N GLU A 74 6.05 -0.98 20.46
CA GLU A 74 6.84 -0.32 21.51
C GLU A 74 6.26 1.04 21.94
N ASP A 75 5.49 1.71 21.08
CA ASP A 75 4.81 2.97 21.39
C ASP A 75 3.28 2.86 21.36
N PRO A 76 2.64 2.53 22.49
CA PRO A 76 1.19 2.49 22.61
C PRO A 76 0.50 3.84 22.37
N LYS A 77 1.20 4.98 22.55
CA LYS A 77 0.60 6.31 22.34
C LYS A 77 0.41 6.55 20.85
N LEU A 78 1.41 6.22 20.04
CA LEU A 78 1.33 6.28 18.58
C LEU A 78 0.14 5.44 18.07
N LEU A 79 -0.09 4.25 18.63
CA LEU A 79 -1.24 3.41 18.25
C LEU A 79 -2.59 4.08 18.57
N VAL A 80 -2.70 4.83 19.67
CA VAL A 80 -3.91 5.59 20.02
C VAL A 80 -4.12 6.74 19.03
N GLU A 81 -3.06 7.47 18.69
CA GLU A 81 -3.11 8.58 17.73
C GLU A 81 -3.58 8.11 16.35
N ILE A 82 -2.99 7.02 15.83
CA ILE A 82 -3.37 6.42 14.55
C ILE A 82 -4.84 5.98 14.55
N LYS A 83 -5.32 5.37 15.64
CA LYS A 83 -6.73 4.96 15.76
C LYS A 83 -7.67 6.16 15.79
N ASN A 84 -7.28 7.26 16.41
CA ASN A 84 -8.10 8.47 16.44
C ASN A 84 -8.14 9.14 15.07
N GLU A 85 -6.98 9.29 14.41
CA GLU A 85 -6.91 9.81 13.04
C GLU A 85 -7.78 8.97 12.08
N PHE A 86 -7.69 7.64 12.18
CA PHE A 86 -8.47 6.72 11.37
C PHE A 86 -9.98 6.92 11.58
N LYS A 87 -10.45 7.02 12.83
CA LYS A 87 -11.87 7.28 13.13
C LYS A 87 -12.35 8.58 12.51
N GLU A 88 -11.56 9.64 12.59
CA GLU A 88 -11.91 10.94 12.01
C GLU A 88 -11.96 10.89 10.48
N LYS A 89 -11.01 10.19 9.84
CA LYS A 89 -10.96 10.06 8.37
C LYS A 89 -12.03 9.13 7.79
N THR A 90 -12.55 8.21 8.58
CA THR A 90 -13.55 7.21 8.14
C THR A 90 -14.95 7.44 8.71
N LYS A 91 -15.18 8.56 9.39
CA LYS A 91 -16.45 8.90 10.05
C LYS A 91 -17.67 8.88 9.13
N ASP A 92 -17.47 9.15 7.84
CA ASP A 92 -18.54 9.17 6.83
C ASP A 92 -18.93 7.75 6.35
N GLY A 93 -18.21 6.74 6.83
CA GLY A 93 -18.47 5.33 6.53
C GLY A 93 -17.87 4.88 5.19
N TYR A 94 -17.90 3.57 4.98
CA TYR A 94 -17.49 2.96 3.73
C TYR A 94 -18.66 2.93 2.73
N PHE A 95 -18.40 3.38 1.51
CA PHE A 95 -19.30 3.21 0.38
C PHE A 95 -18.68 2.22 -0.60
N CYS A 96 -19.30 1.04 -0.74
CA CYS A 96 -18.91 0.10 -1.78
C CYS A 96 -19.41 0.60 -3.13
N PRO A 97 -18.52 0.81 -4.13
CA PRO A 97 -18.94 1.24 -5.46
C PRO A 97 -19.56 0.11 -6.28
N ILE A 98 -19.50 -1.13 -5.80
CA ILE A 98 -20.08 -2.31 -6.45
C ILE A 98 -21.56 -2.40 -6.03
N GLU A 99 -22.44 -2.64 -7.01
CA GLU A 99 -23.86 -2.83 -6.75
C GLU A 99 -24.10 -4.05 -5.86
N LYS A 100 -25.11 -3.97 -4.98
CA LYS A 100 -25.38 -5.00 -3.96
C LYS A 100 -25.61 -6.40 -4.55
N ASP A 101 -26.21 -6.45 -5.74
CA ASP A 101 -26.59 -7.68 -6.43
C ASP A 101 -25.66 -7.96 -7.64
N ALA A 102 -24.51 -7.29 -7.70
CA ALA A 102 -23.53 -7.53 -8.76
C ALA A 102 -22.96 -8.96 -8.65
N GLU A 103 -23.09 -9.73 -9.72
CA GLU A 103 -22.42 -11.02 -9.86
C GLU A 103 -21.19 -10.90 -10.77
N PRO A 104 -20.07 -11.59 -10.47
CA PRO A 104 -18.92 -11.62 -11.35
C PRO A 104 -19.30 -12.22 -12.71
N ILE A 105 -19.20 -11.42 -13.77
CA ILE A 105 -19.35 -11.90 -15.14
C ILE A 105 -17.96 -12.25 -15.64
N ALA A 106 -17.72 -13.52 -15.94
CA ALA A 106 -16.51 -13.92 -16.65
C ALA A 106 -16.55 -13.31 -18.05
N VAL A 107 -15.57 -12.47 -18.36
CA VAL A 107 -15.36 -11.87 -19.68
C VAL A 107 -14.20 -12.58 -20.37
#